data_AF-A0A315XD73-F1
#
_entry.id   AF-A0A315XD73-F1
#
_cell.length_a   1.000
_cell.length_b   1.000
_cell.length_c   1.000
_cell.angle_alpha   90.00
_cell.angle_beta   90.00
_cell.angle_gamma   90.00
#
_symmetry.space_group_name_H-M   'P 1'
#
loop_
_entity.id
_entity.type
_entity.pdbx_description
1 polymer ?
#
loop_
_entity_poly.entity_id
_entity_poly.type
_entity_poly.pdbx_seq_one_letter_code
_entity_poly.pdbx_strand_id
1 'polypeptide(L)'
;MEACRICKGEQDTRYFKEYNICTECADLMEDLMSEYFQRTIKFEVSNSKKWYINYVEGVQQFASDYQRIRKHSKQHIRHMEEHVKEEMKKGAEGGRRRYLERLLTTINWLGGSPQFYNYYFKDFSSCKVCGASIFDHYNKQEVGNWFMIKCDKCDTVIKKYFSPKFMG
;
A
#
# COMPACT_ATOMS: atom_id res chain seq x y z
N MET A 1 -9.75 -26.82 -8.22
CA MET A 1 -9.78 -25.36 -8.43
C MET A 1 -8.94 -24.76 -7.32
N GLU A 2 -7.91 -23.98 -7.63
CA GLU A 2 -7.16 -23.28 -6.58
C GLU A 2 -8.07 -22.22 -5.94
N ALA A 3 -7.91 -21.96 -4.65
CA ALA A 3 -8.70 -20.99 -3.91
C ALA A 3 -7.84 -19.76 -3.56
N CYS A 4 -8.50 -18.60 -3.42
CA CYS A 4 -7.83 -17.36 -3.04
C CYS A 4 -7.12 -17.53 -1.69
N ARG A 5 -5.85 -17.11 -1.60
CA ARG A 5 -5.10 -17.23 -0.33
C ARG A 5 -5.68 -16.41 0.82
N ILE A 6 -6.35 -15.29 0.51
CA ILE A 6 -6.93 -14.38 1.50
C ILE A 6 -8.31 -14.88 1.94
N CYS A 7 -9.28 -14.93 1.02
CA CYS A 7 -10.68 -15.19 1.38
C CYS A 7 -11.14 -16.64 1.24
N LYS A 8 -10.27 -17.55 0.76
CA LYS A 8 -10.57 -18.95 0.47
C LYS A 8 -11.74 -19.18 -0.52
N GLY A 9 -12.18 -18.13 -1.20
CA GLY A 9 -13.20 -18.20 -2.25
C GLY A 9 -12.64 -18.68 -3.60
N GLU A 10 -13.52 -18.68 -4.60
CA GLU A 10 -13.18 -19.04 -5.97
C GLU A 10 -12.10 -18.13 -6.56
N GLN A 11 -11.21 -18.72 -7.35
CA GLN A 11 -10.18 -18.00 -8.06
C GLN A 11 -10.70 -17.59 -9.44
N ASP A 12 -10.82 -16.28 -9.65
CA ASP A 12 -11.16 -15.66 -10.93
C ASP A 12 -9.91 -15.22 -11.71
N THR A 13 -8.86 -14.79 -11.00
CA THR A 13 -7.57 -14.36 -11.55
C THR A 13 -6.47 -14.59 -10.52
N ARG A 14 -5.21 -14.62 -10.93
CA ARG A 14 -4.04 -14.79 -10.05
C ARG A 14 -3.28 -13.48 -9.89
N TYR A 15 -3.86 -12.51 -9.19
CA TYR A 15 -3.14 -11.30 -8.78
C TYR A 15 -2.02 -11.64 -7.81
N PHE A 16 -0.97 -10.82 -7.84
CA PHE A 16 0.24 -10.98 -7.04
C PHE A 16 0.79 -12.40 -7.18
N LYS A 17 1.48 -12.68 -8.29
CA LYS A 17 1.82 -14.03 -8.79
C LYS A 17 2.31 -15.04 -7.72
N GLU A 18 2.99 -14.57 -6.68
CA GLU A 18 3.52 -15.39 -5.58
C GLU A 18 2.49 -15.72 -4.48
N TYR A 19 1.37 -15.00 -4.44
CA TYR A 19 0.36 -15.05 -3.38
C TYR A 19 -1.01 -15.56 -3.85
N ASN A 20 -1.26 -15.70 -5.14
CA ASN A 20 -2.49 -16.28 -5.70
C ASN A 20 -3.77 -15.64 -5.11
N ILE A 21 -3.98 -14.36 -5.38
CA ILE A 21 -5.06 -13.53 -4.83
C ILE A 21 -6.12 -13.27 -5.91
N CYS A 22 -7.41 -13.37 -5.57
CA CYS A 22 -8.54 -13.11 -6.49
C CYS A 22 -8.74 -11.61 -6.72
N THR A 23 -9.56 -11.21 -7.70
CA THR A 23 -9.78 -9.77 -8.01
C THR A 23 -10.25 -8.98 -6.80
N GLU A 24 -11.31 -9.44 -6.12
CA GLU A 24 -11.91 -8.70 -5.00
C GLU A 24 -10.89 -8.45 -3.88
N CYS A 25 -10.09 -9.46 -3.52
CA CYS A 25 -9.05 -9.31 -2.52
C CYS A 25 -7.86 -8.47 -3.02
N ALA A 26 -7.60 -8.44 -4.32
CA ALA A 26 -6.56 -7.60 -4.89
C ALA A 26 -6.98 -6.12 -4.88
N ASP A 27 -8.24 -5.81 -5.17
CA ASP A 27 -8.76 -4.45 -5.10
C ASP A 27 -8.72 -3.90 -3.66
N LEU A 28 -9.15 -4.71 -2.68
CA LEU A 28 -9.04 -4.38 -1.26
C LEU A 28 -7.58 -4.22 -0.80
N MET A 29 -6.67 -4.98 -1.42
CA MET A 29 -5.23 -4.85 -1.14
C MET A 29 -4.69 -3.53 -1.68
N GLU A 30 -5.04 -3.15 -2.91
CA GLU A 30 -4.64 -1.87 -3.51
C GLU A 30 -5.14 -0.68 -2.68
N ASP A 31 -6.37 -0.75 -2.20
CA ASP A 31 -6.98 0.19 -1.27
C ASP A 31 -6.13 0.36 0.02
N LEU A 32 -5.76 -0.76 0.67
CA LEU A 32 -4.94 -0.76 1.88
C LEU A 32 -3.51 -0.25 1.64
N MET A 33 -2.90 -0.62 0.51
CA MET A 33 -1.55 -0.16 0.18
C MET A 33 -1.53 1.32 -0.17
N SER A 34 -2.61 1.81 -0.77
CA SER A 34 -2.85 3.23 -1.00
C SER A 34 -2.86 4.02 0.31
N GLU A 35 -3.66 3.57 1.28
CA GLU A 35 -3.79 4.19 2.61
C GLU A 35 -2.44 4.19 3.33
N TYR A 36 -1.79 3.03 3.35
CA TYR A 36 -0.45 2.86 3.90
C TYR A 36 0.54 3.86 3.33
N PHE A 37 0.56 3.98 2.00
CA PHE A 37 1.46 4.87 1.29
C PHE A 37 1.19 6.32 1.68
N GLN A 38 -0.07 6.76 1.66
CA GLN A 38 -0.45 8.11 2.06
C GLN A 38 -0.06 8.44 3.51
N ARG A 39 -0.21 7.51 4.45
CA ARG A 39 0.25 7.73 5.84
C ARG A 39 1.76 7.81 5.92
N THR A 40 2.45 6.84 5.34
CA THR A 40 3.91 6.69 5.48
C THR A 40 4.64 7.91 4.93
N ILE A 41 4.14 8.47 3.82
CA ILE A 41 4.67 9.69 3.21
C ILE A 41 4.35 10.96 3.98
N LYS A 42 3.15 11.09 4.55
CA LYS A 42 2.77 12.27 5.34
C LYS A 42 3.67 12.44 6.58
N PHE A 43 4.21 11.35 7.13
CA PHE A 43 5.09 11.42 8.30
C PHE A 43 6.48 12.01 8.00
N GLU A 44 6.96 12.01 6.76
CA GLU A 44 8.37 12.35 6.45
C GLU A 44 8.58 13.76 5.86
N VAL A 45 7.54 14.42 5.33
CA VAL A 45 7.65 15.79 4.79
C VAL A 45 8.06 16.82 5.87
N SER A 46 7.94 16.48 7.16
CA SER A 46 8.35 17.35 8.27
C SER A 46 9.85 17.36 8.58
N ASN A 47 10.69 16.48 7.99
CA ASN A 47 12.08 16.30 8.42
C ASN A 47 13.15 16.18 7.31
N SER A 48 12.86 16.58 6.07
CA SER A 48 13.86 16.50 4.99
C SER A 48 14.91 17.63 5.05
N LYS A 49 15.87 17.52 5.98
CA LYS A 49 17.20 18.14 5.88
C LYS A 49 18.28 17.06 5.80
N LYS A 50 18.62 16.64 4.57
CA LYS A 50 19.99 16.61 4.01
C LYS A 50 20.10 15.69 2.80
N TRP A 51 20.70 16.24 1.75
CA TRP A 51 21.23 15.60 0.56
C TRP A 51 22.59 14.90 0.82
N TYR A 52 23.09 14.15 -0.20
CA TYR A 52 24.43 13.54 -0.40
C TYR A 52 24.63 12.16 0.28
N ILE A 53 24.70 11.01 -0.43
CA ILE A 53 25.87 10.50 -1.18
C ILE A 53 25.44 9.40 -2.20
N ASN A 54 25.11 9.77 -3.43
CA ASN A 54 24.69 8.80 -4.45
C ASN A 54 25.80 7.81 -4.87
N TYR A 55 25.51 6.51 -4.75
CA TYR A 55 25.78 5.39 -5.69
C TYR A 55 26.23 4.09 -4.99
N VAL A 56 26.99 4.17 -3.89
CA VAL A 56 27.18 3.01 -2.97
C VAL A 56 25.98 2.85 -2.03
N GLU A 57 25.21 3.94 -1.85
CA GLU A 57 24.01 4.01 -1.03
C GLU A 57 22.80 3.29 -1.62
N GLY A 58 22.75 2.93 -2.91
CA GLY A 58 21.55 2.32 -3.49
C GLY A 58 21.08 1.07 -2.72
N VAL A 59 21.98 0.12 -2.45
CA VAL A 59 21.65 -1.11 -1.70
C VAL A 59 21.36 -0.83 -0.22
N GLN A 60 22.06 0.12 0.41
CA GLN A 60 21.83 0.51 1.80
C GLN A 60 20.51 1.28 1.97
N GLN A 61 20.16 2.12 1.00
CA GLN A 61 18.94 2.91 0.94
C GLN A 61 17.75 2.01 0.63
N PHE A 62 17.87 1.05 -0.28
CA PHE A 62 16.87 -0.03 -0.43
C PHE A 62 16.68 -0.80 0.87
N ALA A 63 17.76 -1.21 1.55
CA ALA A 63 17.63 -1.86 2.85
C ALA A 63 16.95 -0.96 3.90
N SER A 64 17.21 0.35 3.87
CA SER A 64 16.58 1.34 4.75
C SER A 64 15.10 1.55 4.43
N ASP A 65 14.72 1.59 3.15
CA ASP A 65 13.35 1.75 2.68
C ASP A 65 12.53 0.50 3.03
N TYR A 66 13.11 -0.69 2.89
CA TYR A 66 12.52 -1.94 3.38
C TYR A 66 12.32 -1.94 4.90
N GLN A 67 13.28 -1.40 5.66
CA GLN A 67 13.13 -1.26 7.12
C GLN A 67 12.05 -0.25 7.50
N ARG A 68 11.97 0.89 6.79
CA ARG A 68 10.90 1.89 6.94
C ARG A 68 9.54 1.25 6.68
N ILE A 69 9.42 0.53 5.56
CA ILE A 69 8.18 -0.17 5.19
C ILE A 69 7.73 -1.09 6.33
N ARG A 70 8.66 -1.92 6.81
CA ARG A 70 8.39 -2.87 7.89
C ARG A 70 7.99 -2.18 9.19
N LYS A 71 8.65 -1.08 9.57
CA LYS A 71 8.38 -0.34 10.82
C LYS A 71 6.95 0.20 10.84
N HIS A 72 6.50 0.81 9.75
CA HIS A 72 5.17 1.43 9.68
C HIS A 72 4.05 0.43 9.38
N SER A 73 4.34 -0.73 8.76
CA SER A 73 3.34 -1.73 8.37
C SER A 73 2.49 -2.24 9.56
N LYS A 74 3.11 -2.52 10.72
CA LYS A 74 2.39 -3.02 11.90
C LYS A 74 1.41 -2.00 12.46
N GLN A 75 1.84 -0.74 12.56
CA GLN A 75 0.99 0.34 13.04
C GLN A 75 -0.18 0.59 12.08
N HIS A 76 0.09 0.54 10.78
CA HIS A 76 -0.93 0.66 9.74
C HIS A 76 -1.98 -0.46 9.83
N ILE A 77 -1.56 -1.73 9.90
CA ILE A 77 -2.49 -2.88 10.02
C ILE A 77 -3.40 -2.69 11.23
N ARG A 78 -2.83 -2.36 12.40
CA ARG A 78 -3.59 -2.16 13.63
C ARG A 78 -4.59 -1.02 13.49
N HIS A 79 -4.17 0.11 12.95
CA HIS A 79 -5.02 1.27 12.76
C HIS A 79 -6.19 0.96 11.81
N MET A 80 -5.93 0.27 10.69
CA MET A 80 -6.99 -0.12 9.75
C MET A 80 -7.94 -1.15 10.35
N GLU A 81 -7.45 -2.08 11.15
CA GLU A 81 -8.29 -3.06 11.85
C GLU A 81 -9.23 -2.37 12.85
N GLU A 82 -8.71 -1.43 13.64
CA GLU A 82 -9.47 -0.62 14.59
C GLU A 82 -10.55 0.19 13.85
N HIS A 83 -10.18 0.90 12.78
CA HIS A 83 -11.11 1.70 11.98
C HIS A 83 -12.24 0.87 11.36
N VAL A 84 -11.93 -0.27 10.74
CA VAL A 84 -12.94 -1.15 10.15
C VAL A 84 -13.90 -1.69 11.21
N LYS A 85 -13.38 -2.10 12.38
CA LYS A 85 -14.21 -2.56 13.50
C LYS A 85 -15.14 -1.46 14.03
N GLU A 86 -14.67 -0.23 14.10
CA GLU A 86 -15.50 0.92 14.48
C GLU A 86 -16.61 1.20 13.46
N GLU A 87 -16.28 1.20 12.16
CA GLU A 87 -17.27 1.38 11.10
C GLU A 87 -18.34 0.28 11.09
N MET A 88 -17.96 -0.97 11.39
CA MET A 88 -18.92 -2.06 11.54
C MET A 88 -19.86 -1.86 12.74
N LYS A 89 -19.36 -1.30 13.86
CA LYS A 89 -20.18 -0.99 15.05
C LYS A 89 -21.21 0.12 14.79
N LYS A 90 -20.97 1.00 13.82
CA LYS A 90 -21.91 2.07 13.44
C LYS A 90 -23.15 1.57 12.68
N GLY A 91 -23.35 0.26 12.55
CA GLY A 91 -24.54 -0.31 11.92
C GLY A 91 -24.45 -0.31 10.40
N ALA A 92 -23.28 -0.62 9.83
CA ALA A 92 -23.19 -0.83 8.38
C ALA A 92 -24.11 -1.98 7.93
N GLU A 93 -24.89 -1.75 6.89
CA GLU A 93 -25.84 -2.72 6.32
C GLU A 93 -25.52 -3.05 4.86
N GLY A 94 -26.09 -4.16 4.38
CA GLY A 94 -26.02 -4.58 2.98
C GLY A 94 -24.60 -4.66 2.41
N GLY A 95 -24.39 -4.05 1.24
CA GLY A 95 -23.11 -4.08 0.53
C GLY A 95 -21.95 -3.46 1.32
N ARG A 96 -22.21 -2.44 2.15
CA ARG A 96 -21.17 -1.81 2.99
C ARG A 96 -20.69 -2.76 4.07
N ARG A 97 -21.59 -3.53 4.69
CA ARG A 97 -21.20 -4.54 5.67
C ARG A 97 -20.33 -5.63 5.05
N ARG A 98 -20.75 -6.16 3.89
CA ARG A 98 -19.98 -7.17 3.15
C ARG A 98 -18.59 -6.65 2.79
N TYR A 99 -18.49 -5.40 2.35
CA TYR A 99 -17.20 -4.75 2.08
C TYR A 99 -16.30 -4.72 3.33
N LEU A 100 -16.82 -4.24 4.46
CA LEU A 100 -16.05 -4.14 5.71
C LEU A 100 -15.57 -5.51 6.22
N GLU A 101 -16.41 -6.55 6.12
CA GLU A 101 -16.05 -7.92 6.49
C GLU A 101 -14.94 -8.49 5.59
N ARG A 102 -15.01 -8.21 4.29
CA ARG A 102 -13.98 -8.60 3.32
C ARG A 102 -12.67 -7.82 3.51
N LEU A 103 -12.77 -6.53 3.80
CA LEU A 103 -11.63 -5.68 4.12
C LEU A 103 -10.94 -6.17 5.40
N LEU A 104 -11.70 -6.49 6.46
CA LEU A 104 -11.17 -7.08 7.69
C LEU A 104 -10.47 -8.41 7.44
N THR A 105 -11.02 -9.27 6.59
CA THR A 105 -10.38 -10.53 6.19
C THR A 105 -9.03 -10.29 5.52
N THR A 106 -8.95 -9.27 4.66
CA THR A 106 -7.71 -8.86 3.98
C THR A 106 -6.68 -8.28 4.96
N ILE A 107 -7.12 -7.43 5.90
CA ILE A 107 -6.28 -6.87 6.97
C ILE A 107 -5.70 -7.98 7.86
N ASN A 108 -6.53 -8.95 8.28
CA ASN A 108 -6.09 -10.08 9.09
C ASN A 108 -5.03 -10.92 8.37
N TRP A 109 -5.22 -11.14 7.07
CA TRP A 109 -4.24 -11.86 6.26
C TRP A 109 -2.90 -11.11 6.16
N LEU A 110 -2.94 -9.77 5.98
CA LEU A 110 -1.75 -8.92 6.00
C LEU A 110 -1.04 -8.96 7.36
N GLY A 111 -1.79 -9.01 8.46
CA GLY A 111 -1.25 -9.20 9.82
C GLY A 111 -0.40 -10.45 9.96
N GLY A 112 -0.81 -11.54 9.31
CA GLY A 112 -0.05 -12.80 9.25
C GLY A 112 1.03 -12.84 8.15
N SER A 113 1.05 -11.87 7.24
CA SER A 113 1.93 -11.84 6.06
C SER A 113 2.63 -10.48 5.86
N PRO A 114 3.37 -9.95 6.87
CA PRO A 114 3.97 -8.61 6.79
C PRO A 114 5.01 -8.46 5.67
N GLN A 115 5.62 -9.56 5.22
CA GLN A 115 6.52 -9.59 4.05
C GLN A 115 5.81 -9.17 2.74
N PHE A 116 4.48 -9.21 2.70
CA PHE A 116 3.72 -8.76 1.54
C PHE A 116 3.95 -7.28 1.25
N TYR A 117 4.13 -6.42 2.25
CA TYR A 117 4.43 -5.00 2.02
C TYR A 117 5.72 -4.82 1.22
N ASN A 118 6.76 -5.56 1.58
CA ASN A 118 8.02 -5.54 0.83
C ASN A 118 7.84 -6.09 -0.59
N TYR A 119 7.08 -7.17 -0.75
CA TYR A 119 6.76 -7.70 -2.07
C TYR A 119 5.98 -6.69 -2.92
N TYR A 120 5.01 -6.00 -2.32
CA TYR A 120 4.17 -5.01 -3.00
C TYR A 120 4.99 -3.82 -3.46
N PHE A 121 5.81 -3.25 -2.56
CA PHE A 121 6.58 -2.05 -2.85
C PHE A 121 7.90 -2.31 -3.58
N LYS A 122 8.33 -3.56 -3.79
CA LYS A 122 9.60 -3.85 -4.48
C LYS A 122 9.71 -3.14 -5.83
N ASP A 123 8.63 -3.17 -6.62
CA ASP A 123 8.60 -2.64 -7.99
C ASP A 123 8.26 -1.15 -8.06
N PHE A 124 7.95 -0.55 -6.91
CA PHE A 124 7.57 0.85 -6.79
C PHE A 124 8.55 1.65 -5.93
N SER A 125 9.43 1.01 -5.16
CA SER A 125 10.40 1.67 -4.26
C SER A 125 11.35 2.65 -4.96
N SER A 126 11.52 2.54 -6.27
CA SER A 126 12.30 3.46 -7.10
C SER A 126 11.63 3.79 -8.43
N CYS A 127 11.95 4.96 -8.98
CA CYS A 127 11.56 5.35 -10.33
C CYS A 127 12.28 4.46 -11.35
N LYS A 128 11.51 3.77 -12.19
CA LYS A 128 12.07 2.87 -13.23
C LYS A 128 12.86 3.58 -14.33
N VAL A 129 12.72 4.90 -14.45
CA VAL A 129 13.40 5.71 -15.47
C VAL A 129 14.73 6.26 -14.97
N CYS A 130 14.76 6.83 -13.76
CA CYS A 130 15.95 7.52 -13.23
C CYS A 130 16.54 6.91 -11.95
N GLY A 131 15.93 5.86 -11.40
CA GLY A 131 16.39 5.16 -10.20
C GLY A 131 16.14 5.89 -8.88
N ALA A 132 15.53 7.08 -8.90
CA ALA A 132 15.27 7.85 -7.67
C ALA A 132 14.31 7.11 -6.71
N SER A 133 14.61 7.11 -5.41
CA SER A 133 13.73 6.51 -4.39
C SER A 133 12.40 7.27 -4.28
N ILE A 134 11.29 6.55 -4.25
CA ILE A 134 9.96 7.17 -4.19
C ILE A 134 9.58 7.66 -2.79
N PHE A 135 10.42 7.40 -1.79
CA PHE A 135 10.25 7.92 -0.44
C PHE A 135 10.83 9.34 -0.34
N ASP A 136 11.92 9.60 -1.06
CA ASP A 136 12.63 10.89 -1.02
C ASP A 136 12.28 11.80 -2.22
N HIS A 137 11.89 11.22 -3.35
CA HIS A 137 11.85 11.89 -4.66
C HIS A 137 10.53 11.67 -5.40
N TYR A 138 9.42 12.10 -4.79
CA TYR A 138 8.08 11.97 -5.37
C TYR A 138 7.24 13.25 -5.25
N ASN A 139 6.33 13.42 -6.21
CA ASN A 139 5.24 14.37 -6.17
C ASN A 139 3.90 13.62 -6.09
N LYS A 140 3.02 14.06 -5.20
CA LYS A 140 1.64 13.58 -5.11
C LYS A 140 0.73 14.50 -5.93
N GLN A 141 -0.05 13.92 -6.83
CA GLN A 141 -1.09 14.65 -7.57
C GLN A 141 -2.44 13.98 -7.36
N GLU A 142 -3.43 14.76 -6.90
CA GLU A 142 -4.81 14.30 -6.72
C GLU A 142 -5.66 14.74 -7.91
N VAL A 143 -6.40 13.80 -8.51
CA VAL A 143 -7.31 14.04 -9.64
C VAL A 143 -8.60 13.26 -9.40
N GLY A 144 -9.62 13.95 -8.87
CA GLY A 144 -10.88 13.32 -8.48
C GLY A 144 -10.67 12.29 -7.35
N ASN A 145 -11.13 11.05 -7.57
CA ASN A 145 -10.94 9.93 -6.63
C ASN A 145 -9.61 9.16 -6.86
N TRP A 146 -8.68 9.76 -7.60
CA TRP A 146 -7.38 9.15 -7.88
C TRP A 146 -6.27 9.98 -7.27
N PHE A 147 -5.25 9.31 -6.76
CA PHE A 147 -3.96 9.95 -6.53
C PHE A 147 -2.88 9.24 -7.32
N MET A 148 -1.98 10.06 -7.85
CA MET A 148 -0.85 9.65 -8.66
C MET A 148 0.42 10.03 -7.94
N ILE A 149 1.35 9.09 -7.95
CA ILE A 149 2.70 9.27 -7.44
C ILE A 149 3.60 9.39 -8.65
N LYS A 150 4.23 10.55 -8.79
CA LYS A 150 5.18 10.85 -9.86
C LYS A 150 6.56 11.01 -9.29
N CYS A 151 7.59 10.70 -10.07
CA CYS A 151 8.96 11.01 -9.71
C CYS A 151 9.20 12.53 -9.82
N ASP A 152 9.74 13.16 -8.79
CA ASP A 152 10.02 14.60 -8.78
C ASP A 152 11.15 15.00 -9.77
N LYS A 153 12.06 14.08 -10.10
CA LYS A 153 13.21 14.32 -11.01
C LYS A 153 12.87 14.25 -12.49
N CYS A 154 11.93 13.40 -12.87
CA CYS A 154 11.65 13.12 -14.29
C CYS A 154 10.16 13.10 -14.66
N ASP A 155 9.28 13.49 -13.73
CA ASP A 155 7.81 13.54 -13.85
C ASP A 155 7.12 12.22 -14.26
N THR A 156 7.87 11.12 -14.31
CA THR A 156 7.33 9.81 -14.68
C THR A 156 6.34 9.33 -13.61
N VAL A 157 5.15 8.90 -14.04
CA VAL A 157 4.16 8.28 -13.15
C VAL A 157 4.70 6.93 -12.68
N ILE A 158 4.90 6.81 -11.37
CA ILE A 158 5.37 5.58 -10.71
C ILE A 158 4.17 4.66 -10.48
N LYS A 159 3.10 5.19 -9.88
CA LYS A 159 1.92 4.42 -9.50
C LYS A 159 0.70 5.32 -9.41
N LYS A 160 -0.44 4.77 -9.81
CA LYS A 160 -1.76 5.38 -9.67
C LYS A 160 -2.59 4.51 -8.75
N TYR A 161 -3.28 5.15 -7.81
CA TYR A 161 -4.10 4.51 -6.82
C TYR A 161 -5.49 5.15 -6.81
N PHE A 162 -6.51 4.31 -6.67
CA PHE A 162 -7.84 4.77 -6.35
C PHE A 162 -7.89 5.09 -4.86
N SER A 163 -8.37 6.27 -4.48
CA SER A 163 -8.56 6.65 -3.08
C SER A 163 -10.05 6.92 -2.88
N PRO A 164 -10.82 5.90 -2.49
CA PRO A 164 -12.19 6.11 -2.09
C PRO A 164 -12.22 6.97 -0.82
N LYS A 165 -13.12 7.96 -0.76
CA LYS A 165 -13.26 8.91 0.36
C LYS A 165 -13.49 8.27 1.74
N PHE A 166 -13.71 6.96 1.78
CA PHE A 166 -13.88 6.16 2.99
C PHE A 166 -12.60 5.93 3.80
N MET A 167 -11.41 6.17 3.22
CA MET A 167 -10.12 5.92 3.87
C MET A 167 -9.39 7.19 4.33
N GLY A 168 -10.09 8.34 4.30
CA GLY A 168 -9.56 9.65 4.70
C GLY A 168 -9.84 9.99 6.15
#